data_AF-A0A6I5H9C0-F1
#
_entry.id   AF-A0A6I5H9C0-F1
#
_cell.length_a   1.000
_cell.length_b   1.000
_cell.length_c   1.000
_cell.angle_alpha   90.00
_cell.angle_beta   90.00
_cell.angle_gamma   90.00
#
_symmetry.space_group_name_H-M   'P 1'
#
loop_
_entity.id
_entity.type
_entity.pdbx_description
1 polymer ?
#
loop_
_entity_poly.entity_id
_entity_poly.type
_entity_poly.pdbx_seq_one_letter_code
_entity_poly.pdbx_strand_id
1 'polypeptide(L)'
;MTLPTETAHPELEGLGKYEYGWADSDVAGASARRGLNEDVVRDISGKKSEPEWMTKLRLKGLKLFEKKPMPNWGSDLSGIDFDNIKYFVRSTEKQAESWEDLPEDIKNTYDKLGIPEAEKQRLVAGVAAQYESEVVYHQIREDLEEQGVIFLDTDTALKEHPELFKEYFGTVIPAGDNKFAALNTAVWSGGSFIYVPKGVHVEIPLQAYFRINTENMGQFERTLIIVDEDAYVHYVEGCTAPIYKSDSLHSAVVEIIVKKGARCRYTTIQNWSNNVYNLVTKRAVAYEGATMEWIDGNIGSKVTMKYPAVYLMGEHAKGETLSIAFAGEGQHQDAGSKMVHMAPNTSSNIVSKSVARGGGRTSYRGLVEIGEGAAGSKSNVLCDALLVDTISRSDTYPYVDVREDDVSMGHEATVSKVSEDQLFYLMSRGLSEFEAMAMIVRGFVEPIAKELPMEYALELNRLIELQMEGAVG
;
A
#
# COMPACT_ATOMS: atom_id res chain seq x y z
N MET A 1 -26.24 35.28 -35.56
CA MET A 1 -27.23 34.62 -34.67
C MET A 1 -26.58 33.36 -34.16
N THR A 2 -25.91 33.48 -33.01
CA THR A 2 -25.28 32.39 -32.27
C THR A 2 -26.36 31.70 -31.45
N LEU A 3 -26.57 30.41 -31.69
CA LEU A 3 -27.44 29.58 -30.87
C LEU A 3 -26.77 29.37 -29.51
N PRO A 4 -27.52 29.41 -28.40
CA PRO A 4 -26.96 29.13 -27.08
C PRO A 4 -26.69 27.62 -26.99
N THR A 5 -25.45 27.26 -26.65
CA THR A 5 -25.09 25.91 -26.20
C THR A 5 -25.80 25.66 -24.88
N GLU A 6 -26.81 24.80 -24.89
CA GLU A 6 -27.37 24.24 -23.66
C GLU A 6 -26.34 23.27 -23.08
N THR A 7 -25.85 23.58 -21.88
CA THR A 7 -25.01 22.69 -21.08
C THR A 7 -25.90 21.55 -20.57
N ALA A 8 -25.63 20.32 -21.01
CA ALA A 8 -26.48 19.16 -20.75
C ALA A 8 -26.56 18.76 -19.27
N HIS A 9 -25.64 19.24 -18.43
CA HIS A 9 -25.58 18.93 -16.99
C HIS A 9 -25.02 20.11 -16.19
N PRO A 10 -25.83 21.15 -15.91
CA PRO A 10 -25.40 22.31 -15.11
C PRO A 10 -25.08 21.95 -13.65
N GLU A 11 -25.55 20.80 -13.17
CA GLU A 11 -25.18 20.22 -11.87
C GLU A 11 -23.75 19.63 -11.81
N LEU A 12 -23.04 19.58 -12.94
CA LEU A 12 -21.64 19.16 -13.03
C LEU A 12 -20.65 20.33 -13.22
N GLU A 13 -21.10 21.57 -13.45
CA GLU A 13 -20.22 22.75 -13.63
C GLU A 13 -19.41 23.11 -12.37
N GLY A 14 -19.69 22.48 -11.22
CA GLY A 14 -18.93 22.60 -9.98
C GLY A 14 -17.97 21.44 -9.67
N LEU A 15 -18.02 20.33 -10.42
CA LEU A 15 -17.22 19.12 -10.14
C LEU A 15 -15.83 19.14 -10.80
N GLY A 16 -15.64 19.97 -11.85
CA GLY A 16 -14.36 20.14 -12.55
C GLY A 16 -13.28 20.90 -11.78
N LYS A 17 -13.58 21.36 -10.55
CA LYS A 17 -12.58 21.68 -9.54
C LYS A 17 -12.74 20.64 -8.45
N TYR A 18 -11.72 19.83 -8.24
CA TYR A 18 -11.66 18.88 -7.14
C TYR A 18 -11.70 19.64 -5.80
N GLU A 19 -12.89 19.92 -5.27
CA GLU A 19 -13.15 20.59 -3.99
C GLU A 19 -13.65 19.59 -2.92
N TYR A 20 -13.02 18.41 -2.82
CA TYR A 20 -13.23 17.48 -1.70
C TYR A 20 -11.99 17.37 -0.79
N GLY A 21 -11.39 18.52 -0.48
CA GLY A 21 -10.37 18.67 0.57
C GLY A 21 -10.98 19.24 1.84
N TRP A 22 -11.82 18.48 2.54
CA TRP A 22 -12.26 18.86 3.89
C TRP A 22 -11.12 18.54 4.84
N ALA A 23 -10.50 19.59 5.40
CA ALA A 23 -9.54 19.47 6.49
C ALA A 23 -10.28 19.64 7.82
N ASP A 24 -10.18 18.66 8.71
CA ASP A 24 -10.68 18.77 10.08
C ASP A 24 -9.83 19.78 10.89
N SER A 25 -10.29 20.15 12.08
CA SER A 25 -9.59 21.11 12.94
C SER A 25 -8.27 20.53 13.49
N ASP A 26 -7.15 20.92 12.88
CA ASP A 26 -5.78 20.46 13.21
C ASP A 26 -5.15 21.16 14.44
N VAL A 27 -5.79 21.10 15.61
CA VAL A 27 -5.21 21.68 16.84
C VAL A 27 -3.98 20.89 17.29
N ALA A 28 -3.98 19.57 17.09
CA ALA A 28 -2.88 18.68 17.47
C ALA A 28 -1.64 18.89 16.58
N GLY A 29 -1.79 18.91 15.26
CA GLY A 29 -0.70 19.12 14.32
C GLY A 29 -0.11 20.53 14.38
N ALA A 30 -0.86 21.55 14.83
CA ALA A 30 -0.31 22.89 15.06
C ALA A 30 0.76 22.92 16.17
N SER A 31 0.73 21.97 17.11
CA SER A 31 1.68 21.85 18.22
C SER A 31 2.86 20.91 17.97
N ALA A 32 2.82 20.15 16.88
CA ALA A 32 3.82 19.13 16.56
C ALA A 32 5.15 19.75 16.12
N ARG A 33 6.27 19.21 16.62
CA ARG A 33 7.61 19.64 16.23
C ARG A 33 7.92 19.18 14.81
N ARG A 34 8.51 20.08 14.03
CA ARG A 34 9.05 19.77 12.69
C ARG A 34 10.52 19.35 12.79
N GLY A 35 10.95 18.58 11.80
CA GLY A 35 12.32 18.11 11.67
C GLY A 35 12.60 16.88 12.52
N LEU A 36 13.70 16.22 12.19
CA LEU A 36 14.09 14.96 12.79
C LEU A 36 15.42 15.11 13.55
N ASN A 37 15.40 14.79 14.85
CA ASN A 37 16.59 14.74 15.67
C ASN A 37 16.41 13.74 16.82
N GLU A 38 17.47 13.56 17.61
CA GLU A 38 17.47 12.63 18.75
C GLU A 38 16.38 12.95 19.78
N ASP A 39 16.11 14.22 20.05
CA ASP A 39 15.08 14.63 21.02
C ASP A 39 13.68 14.23 20.55
N VAL A 40 13.37 14.38 19.25
CA VAL A 40 12.11 13.93 18.66
C VAL A 40 11.95 12.41 18.80
N VAL A 41 13.00 11.65 18.48
CA VAL A 41 12.96 10.18 18.60
C VAL A 41 12.74 9.72 20.04
N ARG A 42 13.43 10.36 21.00
CA ARG A 42 13.25 10.08 22.43
C ARG A 42 11.88 10.49 22.94
N ASP A 43 11.35 11.62 22.47
CA ASP A 43 10.00 12.09 22.79
C ASP A 43 8.93 11.12 22.30
N ILE A 44 9.02 10.61 21.06
CA ILE A 44 8.13 9.58 20.52
C ILE A 44 8.16 8.34 21.43
N SER A 45 9.35 7.82 21.70
CA SER A 45 9.55 6.62 22.52
C SER A 45 9.02 6.79 23.94
N GLY A 46 9.24 7.97 24.53
CA GLY A 46 8.75 8.34 25.86
C GLY A 46 7.24 8.47 25.94
N LYS A 47 6.60 9.14 24.96
CA LYS A 47 5.13 9.27 24.87
C LYS A 47 4.43 7.92 24.73
N LYS A 48 5.08 6.98 24.04
CA LYS A 48 4.59 5.62 23.85
C LYS A 48 4.88 4.68 25.02
N SER A 49 5.66 5.12 26.00
CA SER A 49 6.11 4.31 27.14
C SER A 49 6.80 3.02 26.70
N GLU A 50 7.70 3.13 25.72
CA GLU A 50 8.39 1.98 25.14
C GLU A 50 9.52 1.44 26.04
N PRO A 51 9.85 0.13 25.93
CA PRO A 51 11.02 -0.43 26.60
C PRO A 51 12.32 0.14 26.04
N GLU A 52 13.37 0.22 26.88
CA GLU A 52 14.65 0.86 26.54
C GLU A 52 15.32 0.29 25.27
N TRP A 53 15.12 -1.00 24.99
CA TRP A 53 15.68 -1.64 23.80
C TRP A 53 15.06 -1.08 22.50
N MET A 54 13.78 -0.71 22.52
CA MET A 54 13.11 -0.09 21.37
C MET A 54 13.62 1.34 21.17
N THR A 55 13.78 2.11 22.25
CA THR A 55 14.40 3.45 22.17
C THR A 55 15.79 3.38 21.53
N LYS A 56 16.63 2.42 21.96
CA LYS A 56 17.96 2.20 21.37
C LYS A 56 17.89 1.83 19.89
N LEU A 57 16.90 1.01 19.49
CA LEU A 57 16.69 0.64 18.11
C LEU A 57 16.26 1.84 17.25
N ARG A 58 15.35 2.68 17.75
CA ARG A 58 14.93 3.92 17.08
C ARG A 58 16.10 4.88 16.85
N LEU A 59 16.94 5.09 17.88
CA LEU A 59 18.15 5.94 17.77
C LEU A 59 19.17 5.37 16.77
N LYS A 60 19.30 4.05 16.69
CA LYS A 60 20.10 3.39 15.64
C LYS A 60 19.52 3.67 14.25
N GLY A 61 18.19 3.62 14.09
CA GLY A 61 17.49 4.00 12.87
C GLY A 61 17.83 5.43 12.43
N LEU A 62 17.74 6.40 13.34
CA LEU A 62 18.08 7.80 13.09
C LEU A 62 19.51 7.95 12.57
N LYS A 63 20.48 7.37 13.28
CA LYS A 63 21.89 7.42 12.89
C LYS A 63 22.16 6.81 11.51
N LEU A 64 21.45 5.74 11.16
CA LEU A 64 21.56 5.10 9.84
C LEU A 64 20.90 5.94 8.75
N PHE A 65 19.77 6.58 9.05
CA PHE A 65 19.10 7.51 8.15
C PHE A 65 19.98 8.71 7.79
N GLU A 66 20.63 9.33 8.78
CA GLU A 66 21.57 10.45 8.59
C GLU A 66 22.79 10.05 7.75
N LYS A 67 23.32 8.84 7.97
CA LYS A 67 24.51 8.34 7.26
C LYS A 67 24.21 7.94 5.81
N LYS A 68 23.00 7.44 5.51
CA LYS A 68 22.66 6.93 4.18
C LYS A 68 22.35 8.09 3.21
N PRO A 69 22.93 8.10 2.01
CA PRO A 69 22.58 9.10 1.00
C PRO A 69 21.16 8.87 0.48
N MET A 70 20.53 9.92 -0.06
CA MET A 70 19.31 9.77 -0.85
C MET A 70 19.58 8.85 -2.04
N PRO A 71 18.64 7.97 -2.42
CA PRO A 71 18.80 7.16 -3.62
C PRO A 71 18.88 8.08 -4.85
N ASN A 72 19.76 7.73 -5.78
CA ASN A 72 20.00 8.45 -7.03
C ASN A 72 19.41 7.70 -8.25
N TRP A 73 18.48 6.79 -7.99
CA TRP A 73 17.82 5.93 -8.96
C TRP A 73 16.31 5.91 -8.69
N GLY A 74 15.53 5.53 -9.71
CA GLY A 74 14.07 5.56 -9.63
C GLY A 74 13.52 6.96 -9.89
N SER A 75 12.57 7.38 -9.08
CA SER A 75 11.92 8.70 -9.17
C SER A 75 12.78 9.80 -8.56
N ASP A 76 12.54 11.06 -8.96
CA ASP A 76 13.19 12.21 -8.33
C ASP A 76 12.61 12.45 -6.93
N LEU A 77 13.49 12.48 -5.93
CA LEU A 77 13.17 12.69 -4.52
C LEU A 77 13.76 13.98 -3.96
N SER A 78 14.33 14.86 -4.80
CA SER A 78 14.97 16.09 -4.33
C SER A 78 14.00 17.09 -3.70
N GLY A 79 12.70 16.93 -3.96
CA GLY A 79 11.65 17.78 -3.40
C GLY A 79 11.26 17.45 -1.94
N ILE A 80 11.83 16.40 -1.34
CA ILE A 80 11.53 16.04 0.05
C ILE A 80 12.32 16.92 1.01
N ASP A 81 11.62 17.76 1.76
CA ASP A 81 12.18 18.56 2.86
C ASP A 81 11.93 17.88 4.21
N PHE A 82 12.93 17.12 4.68
CA PHE A 82 12.85 16.40 5.94
C PHE A 82 12.75 17.30 7.17
N ASP A 83 13.22 18.54 7.10
CA ASP A 83 13.18 19.49 8.22
C ASP A 83 11.78 20.09 8.39
N ASN A 84 10.97 20.05 7.33
CA ASN A 84 9.62 20.58 7.34
C ASN A 84 8.55 19.53 7.71
N ILE A 85 8.90 18.24 7.78
CA ILE A 85 7.97 17.15 8.12
C ILE A 85 7.70 17.12 9.63
N LYS A 86 6.44 16.89 10.00
CA LYS A 86 6.03 16.49 11.35
C LYS A 86 6.08 14.97 11.44
N TYR A 87 6.95 14.44 12.29
CA TYR A 87 7.20 12.98 12.38
C TYR A 87 6.28 12.25 13.36
N PHE A 88 5.58 12.99 14.22
CA PHE A 88 4.63 12.42 15.16
C PHE A 88 3.58 13.47 15.54
N VAL A 89 2.31 13.13 15.34
CA VAL A 89 1.15 13.96 15.71
C VAL A 89 0.18 13.08 16.49
N ARG A 90 -0.26 13.54 17.64
CA ARG A 90 -1.19 12.79 18.49
C ARG A 90 -2.61 13.19 18.15
N SER A 91 -3.38 12.30 17.53
CA SER A 91 -4.72 12.63 17.01
C SER A 91 -5.76 12.80 18.10
N THR A 92 -5.72 12.01 19.17
CA THR A 92 -6.71 12.06 20.28
C THR A 92 -6.13 11.56 21.61
N GLU A 93 -6.74 11.93 22.74
CA GLU A 93 -6.36 11.39 24.06
C GLU A 93 -6.90 9.97 24.35
N LYS A 94 -7.83 9.45 23.52
CA LYS A 94 -8.45 8.12 23.69
C LYS A 94 -8.71 7.41 22.36
N GLN A 95 -8.51 6.09 22.35
CA GLN A 95 -8.96 5.17 21.31
C GLN A 95 -10.49 4.96 21.45
N ALA A 96 -11.20 4.87 20.33
CA ALA A 96 -12.61 4.50 20.29
C ALA A 96 -12.75 2.97 20.43
N GLU A 97 -13.63 2.52 21.33
CA GLU A 97 -13.84 1.09 21.61
C GLU A 97 -15.00 0.50 20.79
N SER A 98 -15.84 1.35 20.18
CA SER A 98 -16.98 0.93 19.37
C SER A 98 -17.19 1.85 18.15
N TRP A 99 -17.92 1.36 17.15
CA TRP A 99 -18.35 2.18 16.02
C TRP A 99 -19.14 3.43 16.47
N GLU A 100 -19.92 3.32 17.54
CA GLU A 100 -20.70 4.43 18.10
C GLU A 100 -19.81 5.50 18.72
N ASP A 101 -18.61 5.14 19.19
CA ASP A 101 -17.62 6.04 19.76
C ASP A 101 -16.71 6.70 18.71
N LEU A 102 -16.82 6.29 17.43
CA LEU A 102 -16.06 6.93 16.36
C LEU A 102 -16.50 8.40 16.18
N PRO A 103 -15.54 9.32 15.97
CA PRO A 103 -15.82 10.69 15.58
C PRO A 103 -16.81 10.81 14.40
N GLU A 104 -17.73 11.77 14.49
CA GLU A 104 -18.85 11.95 13.54
C GLU A 104 -18.38 12.15 12.09
N ASP A 105 -17.24 12.80 11.90
CA ASP A 105 -16.54 13.02 10.64
C ASP A 105 -16.09 11.71 9.97
N ILE A 106 -15.65 10.73 10.75
CA ILE A 106 -15.30 9.39 10.25
C ILE A 106 -16.56 8.69 9.74
N LYS A 107 -17.62 8.63 10.54
CA LYS A 107 -18.90 8.00 10.15
C LYS A 107 -19.47 8.60 8.86
N ASN A 108 -19.49 9.93 8.77
CA ASN A 108 -19.96 10.66 7.58
C ASN A 108 -19.15 10.35 6.32
N THR A 109 -17.88 9.95 6.45
CA THR A 109 -17.04 9.56 5.30
C THR A 109 -17.46 8.19 4.77
N TYR A 110 -17.66 7.21 5.67
CA TYR A 110 -18.14 5.86 5.29
C TYR A 110 -19.52 5.91 4.62
N ASP A 111 -20.41 6.79 5.08
CA ASP A 111 -21.72 7.01 4.45
C ASP A 111 -21.60 7.56 3.02
N LYS A 112 -20.67 8.50 2.78
CA LYS A 112 -20.42 9.10 1.46
C LYS A 112 -19.75 8.16 0.47
N LEU A 113 -18.98 7.18 0.96
CA LEU A 113 -18.37 6.12 0.12
C LEU A 113 -19.42 5.13 -0.41
N GLY A 114 -20.68 5.21 0.04
CA GLY A 114 -21.77 4.39 -0.48
C GLY A 114 -21.70 2.92 -0.06
N ILE A 115 -20.98 2.63 1.03
CA ILE A 115 -20.85 1.27 1.56
C ILE A 115 -22.23 0.80 2.05
N PRO A 116 -22.75 -0.35 1.57
CA PRO A 116 -24.05 -0.87 1.99
C PRO A 116 -24.14 -1.08 3.50
N GLU A 117 -25.30 -0.79 4.09
CA GLU A 117 -25.53 -0.89 5.55
C GLU A 117 -25.23 -2.29 6.12
N ALA A 118 -25.45 -3.34 5.32
CA ALA A 118 -25.14 -4.72 5.67
C ALA A 118 -23.62 -4.99 5.74
N GLU A 119 -22.80 -4.22 5.01
CA GLU A 119 -21.34 -4.31 5.08
C GLU A 119 -20.77 -3.45 6.20
N LYS A 120 -21.41 -2.35 6.60
CA LYS A 120 -21.03 -1.61 7.82
C LYS A 120 -20.99 -2.53 9.05
N GLN A 121 -21.98 -3.42 9.19
CA GLN A 121 -22.02 -4.41 10.27
C GLN A 121 -20.92 -5.49 10.17
N ARG A 122 -20.45 -5.84 8.96
CA ARG A 122 -19.29 -6.74 8.77
C ARG A 122 -17.96 -6.02 8.98
N LEU A 123 -17.87 -4.73 8.68
CA LEU A 123 -16.71 -3.88 8.91
C LEU A 123 -16.45 -3.66 10.42
N VAL A 124 -17.50 -3.60 11.24
CA VAL A 124 -17.34 -3.58 12.72
C VAL A 124 -16.66 -4.86 13.26
N ALA A 125 -16.62 -5.96 12.48
CA ALA A 125 -16.21 -7.28 12.97
C ALA A 125 -14.70 -7.63 12.80
N GLY A 126 -13.84 -6.67 12.44
CA GLY A 126 -12.40 -6.93 12.24
C GLY A 126 -11.59 -5.78 11.65
N VAL A 127 -12.03 -4.53 11.86
CA VAL A 127 -11.36 -3.34 11.33
C VAL A 127 -10.49 -2.69 12.39
N ALA A 128 -9.20 -2.52 12.08
CA ALA A 128 -8.33 -1.59 12.78
C ALA A 128 -8.27 -0.27 11.98
N ALA A 129 -8.82 0.83 12.48
CA ALA A 129 -8.70 2.13 11.79
C ALA A 129 -7.56 2.95 12.41
N GLN A 130 -6.55 3.32 11.62
CA GLN A 130 -5.49 4.26 11.98
C GLN A 130 -5.77 5.64 11.41
N TYR A 131 -5.66 6.64 12.28
CA TYR A 131 -5.81 8.05 11.93
C TYR A 131 -4.57 8.80 12.40
N GLU A 132 -3.93 9.51 11.47
CA GLU A 132 -2.64 10.17 11.73
C GLU A 132 -1.53 9.20 12.17
N SER A 133 -1.05 9.31 13.41
CA SER A 133 0.03 8.48 13.96
C SER A 133 -0.44 7.36 14.89
N GLU A 134 -1.75 7.29 15.19
CA GLU A 134 -2.30 6.37 16.20
C GLU A 134 -3.49 5.55 15.65
N VAL A 135 -3.62 4.30 16.10
CA VAL A 135 -4.79 3.47 15.81
C VAL A 135 -5.96 3.96 16.67
N VAL A 136 -7.05 4.39 16.02
CA VAL A 136 -8.23 5.00 16.65
C VAL A 136 -9.32 3.99 16.94
N TYR A 137 -9.38 2.86 16.23
CA TYR A 137 -10.36 1.81 16.50
C TYR A 137 -9.76 0.44 16.26
N HIS A 138 -10.07 -0.51 17.13
CA HIS A 138 -9.57 -1.88 17.04
C HIS A 138 -10.59 -2.84 17.70
N GLN A 139 -11.21 -3.72 16.92
CA GLN A 139 -12.10 -4.77 17.43
C GLN A 139 -11.82 -6.09 16.70
N ILE A 140 -11.28 -7.08 17.41
CA ILE A 140 -11.22 -8.46 16.95
C ILE A 140 -12.52 -9.16 17.34
N ARG A 141 -12.95 -10.10 16.51
CA ARG A 141 -14.05 -11.01 16.79
C ARG A 141 -13.59 -12.04 17.85
N GLU A 142 -14.32 -12.16 18.96
CA GLU A 142 -13.96 -13.03 20.11
C GLU A 142 -13.59 -14.47 19.69
N ASP A 143 -14.23 -15.00 18.65
CA ASP A 143 -13.97 -16.35 18.15
C ASP A 143 -12.61 -16.53 17.43
N LEU A 144 -11.97 -15.44 16.97
CA LEU A 144 -10.59 -15.47 16.46
C LEU A 144 -9.59 -15.44 17.62
N GLU A 145 -9.88 -14.69 18.67
CA GLU A 145 -9.08 -14.67 19.90
C GLU A 145 -9.13 -16.03 20.61
N GLU A 146 -10.30 -16.68 20.64
CA GLU A 146 -10.46 -18.06 21.15
C GLU A 146 -9.59 -19.08 20.39
N GLN A 147 -9.33 -18.83 19.10
CA GLN A 147 -8.43 -19.63 18.26
C GLN A 147 -6.95 -19.25 18.43
N GLY A 148 -6.65 -18.25 19.27
CA GLY A 148 -5.30 -17.76 19.56
C GLY A 148 -4.75 -16.78 18.52
N VAL A 149 -5.58 -16.28 17.60
CA VAL A 149 -5.16 -15.23 16.66
C VAL A 149 -4.92 -13.95 17.44
N ILE A 150 -3.76 -13.34 17.22
CA ILE A 150 -3.44 -12.01 17.74
C ILE A 150 -3.50 -11.07 16.54
N PHE A 151 -4.35 -10.06 16.62
CA PHE A 151 -4.35 -8.96 15.68
C PHE A 151 -4.42 -7.69 16.53
N LEU A 152 -3.38 -6.89 16.60
CA LEU A 152 -3.32 -5.69 17.44
C LEU A 152 -2.68 -4.56 16.63
N ASP A 153 -2.71 -3.34 17.14
CA ASP A 153 -1.78 -2.32 16.66
C ASP A 153 -0.34 -2.64 17.12
N THR A 154 0.64 -2.17 16.36
CA THR A 154 2.06 -2.46 16.60
C THR A 154 2.56 -1.89 17.94
N ASP A 155 1.99 -0.79 18.42
CA ASP A 155 2.36 -0.17 19.70
C ASP A 155 1.87 -1.00 20.90
N THR A 156 0.67 -1.57 20.81
CA THR A 156 0.09 -2.48 21.81
C THR A 156 0.80 -3.83 21.81
N ALA A 157 1.04 -4.42 20.63
CA ALA A 157 1.75 -5.70 20.52
C ALA A 157 3.16 -5.67 21.13
N LEU A 158 3.87 -4.56 21.00
CA LEU A 158 5.18 -4.35 21.64
C LEU A 158 5.12 -4.47 23.19
N LYS A 159 3.99 -4.08 23.80
CA LYS A 159 3.80 -4.09 25.25
C LYS A 159 3.24 -5.40 25.76
N GLU A 160 2.23 -5.95 25.07
CA GLU A 160 1.48 -7.13 25.53
C GLU A 160 2.12 -8.45 25.08
N HIS A 161 2.79 -8.46 23.93
CA HIS A 161 3.48 -9.64 23.38
C HIS A 161 4.98 -9.38 23.12
N PRO A 162 5.75 -8.92 24.13
CA PRO A 162 7.11 -8.43 23.93
C PRO A 162 8.09 -9.51 23.44
N GLU A 163 7.89 -10.77 23.84
CA GLU A 163 8.76 -11.88 23.41
C GLU A 163 8.60 -12.17 21.91
N LEU A 164 7.34 -12.33 21.47
CA LEU A 164 7.03 -12.59 20.06
C LEU A 164 7.40 -11.39 19.19
N PHE A 165 7.10 -10.17 19.66
CA PHE A 165 7.46 -8.95 18.95
C PHE A 165 8.99 -8.85 18.77
N LYS A 166 9.76 -9.07 19.84
CA LYS A 166 11.22 -8.97 19.81
C LYS A 166 11.88 -10.07 18.99
N GLU A 167 11.26 -11.25 18.90
CA GLU A 167 11.74 -12.36 18.05
C GLU A 167 11.71 -11.98 16.56
N TYR A 168 10.64 -11.33 16.09
CA TYR A 168 10.40 -11.11 14.66
C TYR A 168 10.68 -9.69 14.16
N PHE A 169 10.56 -8.67 15.02
CA PHE A 169 10.65 -7.28 14.58
C PHE A 169 12.02 -6.91 14.01
N GLY A 170 12.03 -6.43 12.76
CA GLY A 170 13.26 -6.03 12.05
C GLY A 170 14.13 -7.20 11.59
N THR A 171 13.62 -8.44 11.63
CA THR A 171 14.34 -9.62 11.11
C THR A 171 14.32 -9.70 9.59
N VAL A 172 13.23 -9.24 8.98
CA VAL A 172 13.04 -9.28 7.52
C VAL A 172 13.51 -7.97 6.89
N ILE A 173 13.17 -6.84 7.52
CA ILE A 173 13.58 -5.49 7.09
C ILE A 173 14.33 -4.82 8.24
N PRO A 174 15.65 -5.03 8.36
CA PRO A 174 16.43 -4.43 9.45
C PRO A 174 16.51 -2.91 9.31
N ALA A 175 16.80 -2.23 10.42
CA ALA A 175 16.96 -0.76 10.47
C ALA A 175 17.96 -0.19 9.44
N GLY A 176 18.89 -1.02 8.96
CA GLY A 176 19.90 -0.64 7.99
C GLY A 176 19.58 -0.99 6.54
N ASP A 177 18.39 -1.52 6.24
CA ASP A 177 18.00 -2.03 4.91
C ASP A 177 18.17 -0.96 3.83
N ASN A 178 17.44 0.15 3.96
CA ASN A 178 17.53 1.31 3.07
C ASN A 178 17.31 2.61 3.86
N LYS A 179 17.43 3.77 3.20
CA LYS A 179 17.31 5.08 3.87
C LYS A 179 15.92 5.25 4.52
N PHE A 180 14.86 4.90 3.80
CA PHE A 180 13.49 5.09 4.27
C PHE A 180 13.05 4.03 5.29
N ALA A 181 13.57 2.79 5.20
CA ALA A 181 13.43 1.81 6.27
C ALA A 181 14.13 2.27 7.57
N ALA A 182 15.30 2.91 7.46
CA ALA A 182 16.00 3.48 8.62
C ALA A 182 15.20 4.64 9.24
N LEU A 183 14.62 5.51 8.40
CA LEU A 183 13.71 6.57 8.83
C LEU A 183 12.52 5.98 9.57
N ASN A 184 11.80 5.04 8.95
CA ASN A 184 10.69 4.34 9.56
C ASN A 184 11.09 3.71 10.90
N THR A 185 12.22 2.99 11.00
CA THR A 185 12.67 2.46 12.29
C THR A 185 12.87 3.54 13.35
N ALA A 186 13.31 4.75 12.99
CA ALA A 186 13.47 5.84 13.94
C ALA A 186 12.14 6.35 14.52
N VAL A 187 11.12 6.50 13.66
CA VAL A 187 9.92 7.29 13.99
C VAL A 187 8.61 6.53 13.85
N TRP A 188 8.63 5.23 13.58
CA TRP A 188 7.41 4.48 13.29
C TRP A 188 6.33 4.68 14.35
N SER A 189 5.09 4.78 13.89
CA SER A 189 3.92 4.97 14.73
C SER A 189 2.68 4.31 14.14
N GLY A 190 2.04 3.46 14.94
CA GLY A 190 0.98 2.58 14.46
C GLY A 190 1.48 1.49 13.50
N GLY A 191 0.58 1.02 12.65
CA GLY A 191 0.70 -0.22 11.89
C GLY A 191 -0.06 -1.37 12.57
N SER A 192 0.04 -2.56 11.98
CA SER A 192 -0.63 -3.76 12.49
C SER A 192 0.35 -4.85 12.89
N PHE A 193 0.06 -5.54 13.97
CA PHE A 193 0.72 -6.77 14.38
C PHE A 193 -0.27 -7.92 14.27
N ILE A 194 0.10 -8.95 13.50
CA ILE A 194 -0.75 -10.14 13.31
C ILE A 194 0.07 -11.39 13.57
N TYR A 195 -0.45 -12.28 14.41
CA TYR A 195 0.05 -13.63 14.59
C TYR A 195 -1.10 -14.62 14.42
N VAL A 196 -0.93 -15.56 13.49
CA VAL A 196 -1.89 -16.64 13.26
C VAL A 196 -1.27 -17.97 13.70
N PRO A 197 -1.82 -18.65 14.73
CA PRO A 197 -1.26 -19.89 15.26
C PRO A 197 -1.29 -21.05 14.27
N LYS A 198 -0.47 -22.05 14.57
CA LYS A 198 -0.36 -23.27 13.77
C LYS A 198 -1.72 -23.91 13.47
N GLY A 199 -1.97 -24.18 12.18
CA GLY A 199 -3.17 -24.83 11.69
C GLY A 199 -4.45 -24.00 11.72
N VAL A 200 -4.40 -22.73 12.14
CA VAL A 200 -5.57 -21.83 12.18
C VAL A 200 -5.77 -21.17 10.82
N HIS A 201 -7.00 -21.21 10.31
CA HIS A 201 -7.37 -20.63 9.02
C HIS A 201 -8.36 -19.48 9.23
N VAL A 202 -7.89 -18.25 9.02
CA VAL A 202 -8.71 -17.05 9.16
C VAL A 202 -9.42 -16.79 7.82
N GLU A 203 -10.64 -17.32 7.70
CA GLU A 203 -11.44 -17.26 6.46
C GLU A 203 -11.99 -15.87 6.14
N ILE A 204 -12.15 -15.02 7.16
CA ILE A 204 -12.62 -13.65 6.99
C ILE A 204 -11.40 -12.73 6.91
N PRO A 205 -11.26 -11.90 5.87
CA PRO A 205 -10.12 -11.01 5.77
C PRO A 205 -10.03 -10.06 6.96
N LEU A 206 -8.86 -9.97 7.57
CA LEU A 206 -8.54 -8.96 8.58
C LEU A 206 -8.30 -7.63 7.87
N GLN A 207 -8.83 -6.53 8.38
CA GLN A 207 -8.76 -5.25 7.68
C GLN A 207 -8.11 -4.17 8.56
N ALA A 208 -7.22 -3.39 7.97
CA ALA A 208 -6.77 -2.13 8.55
C ALA A 208 -6.97 -0.98 7.58
N TYR A 209 -7.46 0.15 8.08
CA TYR A 209 -7.74 1.33 7.29
C TYR A 209 -6.93 2.52 7.81
N PHE A 210 -6.10 3.12 6.95
CA PHE A 210 -5.20 4.21 7.30
C PHE A 210 -5.66 5.53 6.65
N ARG A 211 -5.74 6.61 7.43
CA ARG A 211 -6.10 7.95 6.95
C ARG A 211 -5.14 9.03 7.46
N ILE A 212 -4.66 9.88 6.54
CA ILE A 212 -3.85 11.08 6.85
C ILE A 212 -4.77 12.31 6.84
N ASN A 213 -4.92 13.01 7.95
CA ASN A 213 -5.71 14.25 8.00
C ASN A 213 -4.90 15.53 8.39
N THR A 214 -3.64 15.39 8.82
CA THR A 214 -2.79 16.52 9.20
C THR A 214 -1.91 17.03 8.05
N GLU A 215 -1.84 18.35 7.89
CA GLU A 215 -0.96 19.00 6.90
C GLU A 215 0.54 18.87 7.26
N ASN A 216 1.39 18.52 6.27
CA ASN A 216 2.84 18.25 6.40
C ASN A 216 3.19 17.11 7.37
N MET A 217 2.29 16.14 7.56
CA MET A 217 2.54 14.98 8.39
C MET A 217 3.25 13.88 7.60
N GLY A 218 4.24 13.26 8.23
CA GLY A 218 4.80 12.01 7.76
C GLY A 218 4.07 10.82 8.38
N GLN A 219 3.62 9.87 7.57
CA GLN A 219 3.05 8.61 8.06
C GLN A 219 4.09 7.50 7.98
N PHE A 220 4.36 6.88 9.13
CA PHE A 220 5.42 5.88 9.29
C PHE A 220 4.87 4.63 9.97
N GLU A 221 3.92 3.96 9.35
CA GLU A 221 3.41 2.70 9.90
C GLU A 221 4.42 1.56 9.74
N ARG A 222 4.36 0.61 10.68
CA ARG A 222 5.15 -0.61 10.59
C ARG A 222 4.29 -1.82 10.91
N THR A 223 4.05 -2.63 9.88
CA THR A 223 3.22 -3.83 9.96
C THR A 223 4.08 -5.07 10.06
N LEU A 224 3.75 -5.96 10.99
CA LEU A 224 4.45 -7.22 11.24
C LEU A 224 3.43 -8.36 11.28
N ILE A 225 3.53 -9.30 10.33
CA ILE A 225 2.62 -10.44 10.21
C ILE A 225 3.40 -11.73 10.30
N ILE A 226 2.98 -12.62 11.19
CA ILE A 226 3.53 -13.97 11.38
C ILE A 226 2.40 -14.97 11.13
N VAL A 227 2.58 -15.82 10.13
CA VAL A 227 1.64 -16.89 9.81
C VAL A 227 2.34 -18.21 10.11
N ASP A 228 1.94 -18.87 11.18
CA ASP A 228 2.59 -20.08 11.68
C ASP A 228 2.24 -21.30 10.82
N GLU A 229 2.86 -22.46 11.11
CA GLU A 229 2.79 -23.64 10.24
C GLU A 229 1.36 -24.03 9.88
N ASP A 230 1.14 -24.34 8.60
CA ASP A 230 -0.16 -24.77 8.06
C ASP A 230 -1.32 -23.79 8.33
N ALA A 231 -1.04 -22.52 8.66
CA ALA A 231 -2.02 -21.49 8.95
C ALA A 231 -2.35 -20.63 7.72
N TYR A 232 -3.47 -19.90 7.76
CA TYR A 232 -3.91 -19.04 6.68
C TYR A 232 -4.44 -17.69 7.18
N VAL A 233 -4.08 -16.62 6.49
CA VAL A 233 -4.66 -15.28 6.68
C VAL A 233 -4.75 -14.51 5.37
N HIS A 234 -5.84 -13.77 5.21
CA HIS A 234 -5.96 -12.67 4.26
C HIS A 234 -6.01 -11.36 5.05
N TYR A 235 -5.05 -10.47 4.81
CA TYR A 235 -5.03 -9.14 5.39
C TYR A 235 -5.21 -8.08 4.31
N VAL A 236 -6.07 -7.09 4.56
CA VAL A 236 -6.39 -5.99 3.65
C VAL A 236 -6.01 -4.67 4.30
N GLU A 237 -5.21 -3.89 3.60
CA GLU A 237 -4.76 -2.55 3.96
C GLU A 237 -5.37 -1.54 2.99
N GLY A 238 -6.27 -0.69 3.49
CA GLY A 238 -6.82 0.43 2.73
C GLY A 238 -6.17 1.74 3.18
N CYS A 239 -5.68 2.55 2.24
CA CYS A 239 -5.16 3.89 2.55
C CYS A 239 -5.86 4.94 1.68
N THR A 240 -6.56 5.89 2.31
CA THR A 240 -7.10 7.07 1.60
C THR A 240 -6.68 8.35 2.32
N ALA A 241 -6.28 9.36 1.55
CA ALA A 241 -5.98 10.69 2.08
C ALA A 241 -6.87 11.77 1.42
N PRO A 242 -7.38 12.75 2.18
CA PRO A 242 -7.91 14.00 1.63
C PRO A 242 -6.83 14.80 0.88
N ILE A 243 -7.25 15.70 -0.01
CA ILE A 243 -6.34 16.58 -0.72
C ILE A 243 -5.85 17.71 0.18
N TYR A 244 -4.53 17.78 0.38
CA TYR A 244 -3.83 18.90 1.01
C TYR A 244 -2.95 19.63 -0.01
N LYS A 245 -2.59 20.89 0.29
CA LYS A 245 -1.77 21.74 -0.61
C LYS A 245 -0.27 21.54 -0.46
N SER A 246 0.22 20.87 0.58
CA SER A 246 1.65 20.76 0.91
C SER A 246 2.14 19.32 0.92
N ASP A 247 3.36 19.08 0.43
CA ASP A 247 3.91 17.74 0.25
C ASP A 247 3.97 16.96 1.57
N SER A 248 3.49 15.71 1.54
CA SER A 248 3.51 14.77 2.68
C SER A 248 4.33 13.53 2.34
N LEU A 249 4.83 12.82 3.35
CA LEU A 249 5.64 11.62 3.17
C LEU A 249 4.95 10.42 3.82
N HIS A 250 4.65 9.40 3.02
CA HIS A 250 4.26 8.10 3.51
C HIS A 250 5.45 7.13 3.35
N SER A 251 5.91 6.56 4.45
CA SER A 251 6.97 5.56 4.44
C SER A 251 6.66 4.40 5.38
N ALA A 252 5.91 3.45 4.84
CA ALA A 252 5.57 2.20 5.51
C ALA A 252 6.68 1.14 5.40
N VAL A 253 6.76 0.30 6.44
CA VAL A 253 7.54 -0.93 6.42
C VAL A 253 6.63 -2.11 6.75
N VAL A 254 6.63 -3.13 5.89
CA VAL A 254 5.81 -4.34 6.08
C VAL A 254 6.71 -5.57 6.08
N GLU A 255 6.71 -6.28 7.20
CA GLU A 255 7.45 -7.53 7.42
C GLU A 255 6.47 -8.69 7.54
N ILE A 256 6.61 -9.70 6.68
CA ILE A 256 5.75 -10.89 6.72
C ILE A 256 6.60 -12.16 6.81
N ILE A 257 6.26 -13.03 7.73
CA ILE A 257 6.91 -14.32 7.91
C ILE A 257 5.87 -15.42 7.73
N VAL A 258 6.00 -16.20 6.65
CA VAL A 258 5.07 -17.28 6.29
C VAL A 258 5.77 -18.62 6.51
N LYS A 259 5.41 -19.31 7.59
CA LYS A 259 6.02 -20.57 8.03
C LYS A 259 5.60 -21.75 7.15
N LYS A 260 6.12 -22.94 7.47
CA LYS A 260 5.94 -24.15 6.67
C LYS A 260 4.47 -24.44 6.36
N GLY A 261 4.14 -24.68 5.10
CA GLY A 261 2.77 -25.01 4.64
C GLY A 261 1.75 -23.87 4.78
N ALA A 262 2.15 -22.72 5.30
CA ALA A 262 1.26 -21.61 5.60
C ALA A 262 1.00 -20.73 4.38
N ARG A 263 -0.09 -19.96 4.40
CA ARG A 263 -0.46 -19.07 3.31
C ARG A 263 -0.82 -17.68 3.83
N CYS A 264 -0.23 -16.65 3.24
CA CYS A 264 -0.55 -15.26 3.53
C CYS A 264 -0.94 -14.53 2.24
N ARG A 265 -2.12 -13.91 2.25
CA ARG A 265 -2.54 -12.98 1.21
C ARG A 265 -2.57 -11.57 1.81
N TYR A 266 -1.82 -10.66 1.21
CA TYR A 266 -1.78 -9.25 1.60
C TYR A 266 -2.30 -8.40 0.46
N THR A 267 -3.42 -7.71 0.70
CA THR A 267 -4.03 -6.80 -0.24
C THR A 267 -3.78 -5.36 0.20
N THR A 268 -3.35 -4.50 -0.70
CA THR A 268 -3.23 -3.05 -0.47
C THR A 268 -3.97 -2.31 -1.55
N ILE A 269 -4.86 -1.41 -1.16
CA ILE A 269 -5.45 -0.42 -2.07
C ILE A 269 -5.15 0.96 -1.51
N GLN A 270 -4.31 1.71 -2.23
CA GLN A 270 -3.93 3.06 -1.84
C GLN A 270 -4.48 4.08 -2.84
N ASN A 271 -5.02 5.18 -2.30
CA ASN A 271 -5.38 6.38 -3.04
C ASN A 271 -4.87 7.61 -2.30
N TRP A 272 -3.65 8.03 -2.66
CA TRP A 272 -3.00 9.18 -2.05
C TRP A 272 -3.30 10.46 -2.81
N SER A 273 -3.31 11.60 -2.12
CA SER A 273 -3.31 12.89 -2.79
C SER A 273 -2.02 13.11 -3.61
N ASN A 274 -2.09 13.91 -4.68
CA ASN A 274 -1.01 14.05 -5.68
C ASN A 274 0.25 14.79 -5.20
N ASN A 275 0.31 15.14 -3.92
CA ASN A 275 1.42 15.78 -3.20
C ASN A 275 2.16 14.79 -2.27
N VAL A 276 1.74 13.52 -2.20
CA VAL A 276 2.35 12.51 -1.32
C VAL A 276 3.53 11.82 -2.00
N TYR A 277 4.66 11.70 -1.30
CA TYR A 277 5.72 10.74 -1.62
C TYR A 277 5.43 9.43 -0.91
N ASN A 278 5.25 8.35 -1.68
CA ASN A 278 4.92 7.02 -1.18
C ASN A 278 6.15 6.10 -1.32
N LEU A 279 6.93 5.97 -0.25
CA LEU A 279 8.24 5.33 -0.22
C LEU A 279 8.23 4.13 0.74
N VAL A 280 7.77 3.00 0.22
CA VAL A 280 7.37 1.85 1.03
C VAL A 280 8.32 0.67 0.83
N THR A 281 8.69 0.01 1.93
CA THR A 281 9.45 -1.24 1.90
C THR A 281 8.60 -2.40 2.42
N LYS A 282 8.12 -3.27 1.52
CA LYS A 282 7.40 -4.50 1.89
C LYS A 282 8.25 -5.73 1.56
N ARG A 283 8.38 -6.67 2.49
CA ARG A 283 9.13 -7.91 2.27
C ARG A 283 8.53 -9.05 3.09
N ALA A 284 8.37 -10.18 2.43
CA ALA A 284 7.96 -11.43 3.02
C ALA A 284 9.09 -12.46 2.94
N VAL A 285 9.14 -13.37 3.90
CA VAL A 285 9.94 -14.59 3.87
C VAL A 285 8.97 -15.78 3.89
N ALA A 286 9.06 -16.64 2.88
CA ALA A 286 8.25 -17.84 2.73
C ALA A 286 9.12 -19.10 2.91
N TYR A 287 8.73 -19.96 3.85
CA TYR A 287 9.42 -21.21 4.16
C TYR A 287 8.84 -22.41 3.37
N GLU A 288 9.19 -23.64 3.75
CA GLU A 288 8.86 -24.87 3.01
C GLU A 288 7.36 -24.98 2.72
N GLY A 289 6.98 -25.11 1.45
CA GLY A 289 5.58 -25.20 1.01
C GLY A 289 4.72 -23.97 1.28
N ALA A 290 5.30 -22.87 1.80
CA ALA A 290 4.58 -21.65 2.11
C ALA A 290 4.16 -20.89 0.86
N THR A 291 3.05 -20.14 0.92
CA THR A 291 2.57 -19.30 -0.18
C THR A 291 2.38 -17.86 0.29
N MET A 292 3.01 -16.91 -0.41
CA MET A 292 2.85 -15.48 -0.17
C MET A 292 2.25 -14.80 -1.40
N GLU A 293 1.16 -14.07 -1.24
CA GLU A 293 0.47 -13.34 -2.31
C GLU A 293 0.40 -11.85 -1.99
N TRP A 294 0.96 -11.01 -2.87
CA TRP A 294 0.79 -9.56 -2.84
C TRP A 294 -0.26 -9.12 -3.87
N ILE A 295 -1.35 -8.49 -3.43
CA ILE A 295 -2.34 -7.84 -4.30
C ILE A 295 -2.25 -6.34 -4.06
N ASP A 296 -1.83 -5.56 -5.06
CA ASP A 296 -1.38 -4.19 -4.85
C ASP A 296 -1.99 -3.20 -5.84
N GLY A 297 -2.80 -2.26 -5.35
CA GLY A 297 -3.39 -1.17 -6.13
C GLY A 297 -2.76 0.17 -5.80
N ASN A 298 -2.07 0.77 -6.78
CA ASN A 298 -1.38 2.04 -6.66
C ASN A 298 -2.11 3.15 -7.42
N ILE A 299 -2.85 3.99 -6.69
CA ILE A 299 -3.57 5.15 -7.25
C ILE A 299 -3.16 6.41 -6.49
N GLY A 300 -3.09 7.54 -7.18
CA GLY A 300 -2.72 8.81 -6.57
C GLY A 300 -1.21 8.93 -6.32
N SER A 301 -0.80 9.75 -5.35
CA SER A 301 0.59 10.13 -4.98
C SER A 301 1.35 10.93 -6.04
N LYS A 302 2.27 11.80 -5.61
CA LYS A 302 3.21 12.49 -6.50
C LYS A 302 4.22 11.51 -7.09
N VAL A 303 4.81 10.73 -6.19
CA VAL A 303 5.84 9.74 -6.49
C VAL A 303 5.56 8.50 -5.66
N THR A 304 5.53 7.33 -6.31
CA THR A 304 5.61 6.04 -5.62
C THR A 304 6.92 5.35 -5.96
N MET A 305 7.59 4.83 -4.94
CA MET A 305 8.65 3.83 -5.08
C MET A 305 8.31 2.65 -4.17
N LYS A 306 7.81 1.56 -4.76
CA LYS A 306 7.33 0.39 -4.00
C LYS A 306 7.63 -0.91 -4.75
N TYR A 307 8.31 -1.82 -4.06
CA TYR A 307 8.77 -3.09 -4.62
C TYR A 307 8.58 -4.24 -3.62
N PRO A 308 7.34 -4.74 -3.42
CA PRO A 308 7.10 -5.85 -2.52
C PRO A 308 7.97 -7.04 -2.92
N ALA A 309 8.61 -7.66 -1.93
CA ALA A 309 9.55 -8.74 -2.15
C ALA A 309 9.09 -10.03 -1.47
N VAL A 310 9.35 -11.18 -2.10
CA VAL A 310 9.21 -12.50 -1.48
C VAL A 310 10.54 -13.22 -1.54
N TYR A 311 11.06 -13.59 -0.38
CA TYR A 311 12.23 -14.45 -0.22
C TYR A 311 11.75 -15.87 -0.03
N LEU A 312 11.93 -16.70 -1.04
CA LEU A 312 11.50 -18.09 -1.11
C LEU A 312 12.62 -18.97 -0.54
N MET A 313 12.59 -19.16 0.78
CA MET A 313 13.70 -19.73 1.56
C MET A 313 13.54 -21.22 1.86
N GLY A 314 12.38 -21.81 1.55
CA GLY A 314 12.13 -23.24 1.74
C GLY A 314 11.69 -23.94 0.46
N GLU A 315 11.91 -25.26 0.39
CA GLU A 315 11.52 -26.05 -0.77
C GLU A 315 10.02 -25.91 -1.06
N HIS A 316 9.64 -25.81 -2.34
CA HIS A 316 8.25 -25.62 -2.76
C HIS A 316 7.57 -24.32 -2.30
N ALA A 317 8.31 -23.35 -1.75
CA ALA A 317 7.75 -22.03 -1.46
C ALA A 317 7.25 -21.33 -2.74
N LYS A 318 6.17 -20.56 -2.59
CA LYS A 318 5.50 -19.85 -3.68
C LYS A 318 5.35 -18.36 -3.38
N GLY A 319 5.64 -17.54 -4.38
CA GLY A 319 5.51 -16.08 -4.30
C GLY A 319 4.70 -15.52 -5.47
N GLU A 320 3.63 -14.79 -5.17
CA GLU A 320 2.78 -14.19 -6.18
C GLU A 320 2.69 -12.68 -5.97
N THR A 321 2.65 -11.92 -7.07
CA THR A 321 2.38 -10.50 -7.02
C THR A 321 1.48 -10.12 -8.18
N LEU A 322 0.34 -9.53 -7.85
CA LEU A 322 -0.54 -8.85 -8.79
C LEU A 322 -0.55 -7.38 -8.41
N SER A 323 0.02 -6.52 -9.25
CA SER A 323 0.16 -5.09 -8.98
C SER A 323 -0.43 -4.25 -10.12
N ILE A 324 -1.15 -3.19 -9.78
CA ILE A 324 -1.53 -2.13 -10.70
C ILE A 324 -0.98 -0.78 -10.28
N ALA A 325 -0.52 -0.01 -11.26
CA ALA A 325 -0.17 1.39 -11.07
C ALA A 325 -0.93 2.31 -12.03
N PHE A 326 -1.51 3.37 -11.48
CA PHE A 326 -2.16 4.43 -12.25
C PHE A 326 -1.39 5.75 -12.09
N ALA A 327 -0.98 6.37 -13.19
CA ALA A 327 -0.30 7.66 -13.17
C ALA A 327 -1.02 8.69 -14.05
N GLY A 328 -1.45 9.79 -13.43
CA GLY A 328 -1.95 11.00 -14.06
C GLY A 328 -0.88 12.11 -14.18
N GLU A 329 -1.32 13.32 -14.47
CA GLU A 329 -0.45 14.49 -14.67
C GLU A 329 0.51 14.74 -13.49
N GLY A 330 1.79 14.91 -13.80
CA GLY A 330 2.83 15.20 -12.80
C GLY A 330 3.17 14.03 -11.86
N GLN A 331 2.57 12.85 -12.05
CA GLN A 331 2.81 11.67 -11.21
C GLN A 331 3.85 10.74 -11.82
N HIS A 332 4.68 10.14 -10.95
CA HIS A 332 5.57 9.04 -11.32
C HIS A 332 5.38 7.84 -10.39
N GLN A 333 4.75 6.78 -10.91
CA GLN A 333 4.59 5.50 -10.21
C GLN A 333 5.71 4.53 -10.61
N ASP A 334 6.77 4.44 -9.82
CA ASP A 334 7.84 3.43 -9.95
C ASP A 334 7.51 2.24 -9.03
N ALA A 335 6.75 1.29 -9.58
CA ALA A 335 6.23 0.13 -8.87
C ALA A 335 6.83 -1.16 -9.45
N GLY A 336 6.80 -2.25 -8.69
CA GLY A 336 7.21 -3.55 -9.21
C GLY A 336 7.24 -4.61 -8.13
N SER A 337 8.03 -5.66 -8.32
CA SER A 337 8.10 -6.77 -7.37
C SER A 337 9.46 -7.47 -7.44
N LYS A 338 9.85 -8.12 -6.34
CA LYS A 338 11.10 -8.89 -6.25
C LYS A 338 10.82 -10.32 -5.81
N MET A 339 11.25 -11.29 -6.59
CA MET A 339 11.16 -12.72 -6.26
C MET A 339 12.56 -13.28 -6.13
N VAL A 340 12.90 -13.74 -4.92
CA VAL A 340 14.25 -14.21 -4.57
C VAL A 340 14.15 -15.70 -4.22
N HIS A 341 14.58 -16.55 -5.15
CA HIS A 341 14.54 -18.00 -5.04
C HIS A 341 15.84 -18.52 -4.41
N MET A 342 15.75 -19.07 -3.20
CA MET A 342 16.91 -19.55 -2.43
C MET A 342 16.78 -21.01 -2.00
N ALA A 343 15.79 -21.73 -2.53
CA ALA A 343 15.55 -23.13 -2.25
C ALA A 343 15.04 -23.87 -3.51
N PRO A 344 15.21 -25.21 -3.58
CA PRO A 344 14.75 -26.00 -4.70
C PRO A 344 13.24 -25.93 -4.93
N ASN A 345 12.82 -26.20 -6.16
CA ASN A 345 11.41 -26.36 -6.54
C ASN A 345 10.49 -25.20 -6.15
N THR A 346 11.05 -23.99 -5.98
CA THR A 346 10.27 -22.79 -5.65
C THR A 346 9.61 -22.22 -6.90
N SER A 347 8.49 -21.52 -6.74
CA SER A 347 7.77 -20.94 -7.88
C SER A 347 7.33 -19.50 -7.64
N SER A 348 7.37 -18.67 -8.68
CA SER A 348 6.86 -17.30 -8.59
C SER A 348 6.09 -16.84 -9.82
N ASN A 349 5.13 -15.95 -9.60
CA ASN A 349 4.36 -15.30 -10.65
C ASN A 349 4.20 -13.80 -10.35
N ILE A 350 4.65 -12.94 -11.26
CA ILE A 350 4.50 -11.49 -11.17
C ILE A 350 3.63 -11.03 -12.33
N VAL A 351 2.48 -10.46 -12.01
CA VAL A 351 1.61 -9.76 -12.97
C VAL A 351 1.61 -8.28 -12.58
N SER A 352 2.17 -7.44 -13.43
CA SER A 352 2.14 -5.99 -13.26
C SER A 352 1.36 -5.36 -14.38
N LYS A 353 0.36 -4.56 -14.01
CA LYS A 353 -0.43 -3.75 -14.93
C LYS A 353 -0.17 -2.28 -14.66
N SER A 354 -0.16 -1.46 -15.69
CA SER A 354 -0.04 -0.01 -15.49
C SER A 354 -0.88 0.78 -16.47
N VAL A 355 -1.39 1.92 -16.02
CA VAL A 355 -2.17 2.85 -16.83
C VAL A 355 -1.55 4.23 -16.68
N ALA A 356 -1.19 4.87 -17.79
CA ALA A 356 -0.60 6.20 -17.79
C ALA A 356 -1.44 7.16 -18.63
N ARG A 357 -1.69 8.36 -18.08
CA ARG A 357 -2.57 9.40 -18.60
C ARG A 357 -2.00 10.79 -18.28
N GLY A 358 -2.35 11.81 -19.06
CA GLY A 358 -2.15 13.22 -18.78
C GLY A 358 -0.69 13.61 -18.68
N GLY A 359 0.20 12.89 -19.36
CA GLY A 359 1.66 13.05 -19.20
C GLY A 359 2.23 12.33 -17.98
N GLY A 360 1.42 11.54 -17.28
CA GLY A 360 1.84 10.68 -16.19
C GLY A 360 2.84 9.62 -16.62
N ARG A 361 3.66 9.21 -15.66
CA ARG A 361 4.71 8.21 -15.88
C ARG A 361 4.50 6.99 -15.01
N THR A 362 4.38 5.82 -15.62
CA THR A 362 4.49 4.54 -14.92
C THR A 362 5.85 3.92 -15.19
N SER A 363 6.35 3.16 -14.23
CA SER A 363 7.56 2.36 -14.39
C SER A 363 7.37 1.04 -13.67
N TYR A 364 7.51 -0.06 -14.39
CA TYR A 364 7.70 -1.37 -13.78
C TYR A 364 9.18 -1.58 -13.47
N ARG A 365 9.51 -1.99 -12.25
CA ARG A 365 10.86 -2.41 -11.87
C ARG A 365 10.84 -3.75 -11.14
N GLY A 366 11.30 -4.79 -11.81
CA GLY A 366 11.28 -6.16 -11.31
C GLY A 366 12.67 -6.69 -11.00
N LEU A 367 12.77 -7.57 -10.01
CA LEU A 367 13.92 -8.47 -9.83
C LEU A 367 13.41 -9.91 -9.71
N VAL A 368 13.94 -10.80 -10.55
CA VAL A 368 13.89 -12.24 -10.33
C VAL A 368 15.32 -12.69 -10.09
N GLU A 369 15.61 -13.12 -8.87
CA GLU A 369 16.90 -13.66 -8.46
C GLU A 369 16.74 -15.14 -8.15
N ILE A 370 17.57 -15.98 -8.77
CA ILE A 370 17.62 -17.43 -8.53
C ILE A 370 19.03 -17.78 -8.12
N GLY A 371 19.18 -18.06 -6.82
CA GLY A 371 20.47 -18.38 -6.21
C GLY A 371 20.94 -19.80 -6.54
N GLU A 372 22.22 -20.04 -6.28
CA GLU A 372 22.82 -21.38 -6.37
C GLU A 372 22.10 -22.35 -5.44
N GLY A 373 21.77 -23.55 -5.92
CA GLY A 373 21.04 -24.58 -5.16
C GLY A 373 19.52 -24.48 -5.26
N ALA A 374 18.97 -23.50 -5.99
CA ALA A 374 17.54 -23.36 -6.24
C ALA A 374 17.06 -24.16 -7.47
N ALA A 375 17.57 -25.39 -7.65
CA ALA A 375 17.24 -26.24 -8.80
C ALA A 375 15.73 -26.56 -8.88
N GLY A 376 15.20 -26.68 -10.09
CA GLY A 376 13.78 -26.89 -10.37
C GLY A 376 12.89 -25.65 -10.21
N SER A 377 13.48 -24.47 -9.94
CA SER A 377 12.72 -23.25 -9.71
C SER A 377 12.04 -22.73 -10.98
N LYS A 378 10.87 -22.11 -10.80
CA LYS A 378 10.05 -21.57 -11.89
C LYS A 378 9.66 -20.13 -11.63
N SER A 379 9.73 -19.26 -12.64
CA SER A 379 9.25 -17.88 -12.51
C SER A 379 8.55 -17.41 -13.78
N ASN A 380 7.45 -16.69 -13.63
CA ASN A 380 6.77 -16.03 -14.73
C ASN A 380 6.57 -14.55 -14.39
N VAL A 381 6.88 -13.67 -15.34
CA VAL A 381 6.68 -12.22 -15.21
C VAL A 381 5.90 -11.73 -16.42
N LEU A 382 4.78 -11.07 -16.16
CA LEU A 382 3.92 -10.46 -17.17
C LEU A 382 3.71 -8.98 -16.82
N CYS A 383 4.11 -8.09 -17.72
CA CYS A 383 4.03 -6.65 -17.56
C CYS A 383 3.17 -6.05 -18.68
N ASP A 384 1.96 -5.62 -18.34
CA ASP A 384 1.09 -4.92 -19.30
C ASP A 384 1.03 -3.43 -18.97
N ALA A 385 1.23 -2.58 -19.96
CA ALA A 385 1.03 -1.14 -19.85
C ALA A 385 -0.04 -0.67 -20.84
N LEU A 386 -0.90 0.22 -20.38
CA LEU A 386 -1.90 0.92 -21.19
C LEU A 386 -1.61 2.42 -21.17
N LEU A 387 -1.26 2.96 -22.33
CA LEU A 387 -1.12 4.40 -22.55
C LEU A 387 -2.47 4.95 -23.04
N VAL A 388 -3.04 5.87 -22.27
CA VAL A 388 -4.35 6.48 -22.56
C VAL A 388 -4.22 7.61 -23.59
N ASP A 389 -3.04 8.22 -23.68
CA ASP A 389 -2.76 9.32 -24.60
C ASP A 389 -1.35 9.20 -25.24
N THR A 390 -0.94 10.23 -25.96
CA THR A 390 0.32 10.28 -26.71
C THR A 390 1.47 10.97 -25.97
N ILE A 391 1.21 11.57 -24.81
CA ILE A 391 2.20 12.33 -24.01
C ILE A 391 2.67 11.55 -22.78
N SER A 392 1.90 10.56 -22.34
CA SER A 392 2.18 9.69 -21.21
C SER A 392 3.25 8.67 -21.53
N ARG A 393 3.90 8.17 -20.48
CA ARG A 393 5.06 7.29 -20.61
C ARG A 393 4.92 6.08 -19.69
N SER A 394 5.29 4.92 -20.22
CA SER A 394 5.51 3.72 -19.42
C SER A 394 6.90 3.17 -19.69
N ASP A 395 7.63 2.84 -18.64
CA ASP A 395 8.96 2.21 -18.72
C ASP A 395 8.92 0.82 -18.06
N THR A 396 9.73 -0.11 -18.54
CA THR A 396 9.87 -1.45 -17.96
C THR A 396 11.36 -1.75 -17.74
N TYR A 397 11.74 -1.97 -16.48
CA TYR A 397 13.11 -2.22 -16.04
C TYR A 397 13.21 -3.62 -15.39
N PRO A 398 13.27 -4.70 -16.18
CA PRO A 398 13.42 -6.04 -15.65
C PRO A 398 14.87 -6.33 -15.27
N TYR A 399 15.06 -6.96 -14.12
CA TYR A 399 16.34 -7.52 -13.69
C TYR A 399 16.18 -9.01 -13.43
N VAL A 400 17.07 -9.79 -14.03
CA VAL A 400 17.09 -11.24 -13.92
C VAL A 400 18.53 -11.65 -13.57
N ASP A 401 18.71 -12.30 -12.43
CA ASP A 401 19.99 -12.89 -12.01
C ASP A 401 19.73 -14.38 -11.73
N VAL A 402 20.17 -15.26 -12.64
CA VAL A 402 19.99 -16.72 -12.53
C VAL A 402 21.36 -17.36 -12.40
N ARG A 403 21.58 -18.06 -11.29
CA ARG A 403 22.84 -18.74 -10.94
C ARG A 403 22.68 -20.25 -10.81
N GLU A 404 21.65 -20.80 -11.43
CA GLU A 404 21.31 -22.22 -11.42
C GLU A 404 20.89 -22.68 -12.83
N ASP A 405 21.29 -23.88 -13.23
CA ASP A 405 21.08 -24.37 -14.61
C ASP A 405 19.68 -24.97 -14.82
N ASP A 406 19.14 -25.66 -13.80
CA ASP A 406 17.83 -26.32 -13.85
C ASP A 406 16.72 -25.36 -13.41
N VAL A 407 16.35 -24.44 -14.31
CA VAL A 407 15.38 -23.37 -14.05
C VAL A 407 14.49 -23.14 -15.27
N SER A 408 13.22 -22.79 -15.03
CA SER A 408 12.33 -22.29 -16.09
C SER A 408 11.85 -20.88 -15.78
N MET A 409 12.14 -19.92 -16.66
CA MET A 409 11.69 -18.53 -16.46
C MET A 409 11.19 -17.91 -17.76
N GLY A 410 10.08 -17.16 -17.64
CA GLY A 410 9.53 -16.33 -18.71
C GLY A 410 9.32 -14.89 -18.24
N HIS A 411 9.65 -13.93 -19.11
CA HIS A 411 9.33 -12.52 -18.93
C HIS A 411 8.68 -11.97 -20.21
N GLU A 412 7.47 -11.47 -20.09
CA GLU A 412 6.71 -10.82 -21.14
C GLU A 412 6.36 -9.39 -20.74
N ALA A 413 6.54 -8.44 -21.66
CA ALA A 413 6.16 -7.05 -21.47
C ALA A 413 5.45 -6.52 -22.72
N THR A 414 4.23 -6.02 -22.53
CA THR A 414 3.37 -5.49 -23.60
C THR A 414 2.97 -4.06 -23.28
N VAL A 415 3.20 -3.15 -24.23
CA VAL A 415 2.72 -1.77 -24.15
C VAL A 415 1.64 -1.59 -25.20
N SER A 416 0.42 -1.30 -24.75
CA SER A 416 -0.75 -1.06 -25.59
C SER A 416 -1.18 0.40 -25.51
N LYS A 417 -1.74 0.89 -26.60
CA LYS A 417 -2.52 2.14 -26.60
C LYS A 417 -4.00 1.79 -26.64
N VAL A 418 -4.83 2.71 -26.17
CA VAL A 418 -6.27 2.57 -26.35
C VAL A 418 -6.59 2.54 -27.85
N SER A 419 -7.35 1.54 -28.28
CA SER A 419 -7.68 1.33 -29.69
C SER A 419 -8.75 2.32 -30.15
N GLU A 420 -8.46 3.06 -31.21
CA GLU A 420 -9.42 3.95 -31.87
C GLU A 420 -10.66 3.18 -32.34
N ASP A 421 -10.50 1.95 -32.82
CA ASP A 421 -11.62 1.09 -33.24
C ASP A 421 -12.49 0.68 -32.04
N GLN A 422 -11.90 0.40 -30.88
CA GLN A 422 -12.64 0.09 -29.65
C GLN A 422 -13.41 1.31 -29.14
N LEU A 423 -12.78 2.48 -29.13
CA LEU A 423 -13.42 3.74 -28.76
C LEU A 423 -14.58 4.05 -29.71
N PHE A 424 -14.34 4.03 -31.03
CA PHE A 424 -15.37 4.26 -32.03
C PHE A 424 -16.53 3.28 -31.89
N TYR A 425 -16.24 1.99 -31.67
CA TYR A 425 -17.27 0.98 -31.46
C TYR A 425 -18.14 1.30 -30.24
N LEU A 426 -17.53 1.57 -29.09
CA LEU A 426 -18.25 1.90 -27.84
C LEU A 426 -19.06 3.20 -27.97
N MET A 427 -18.49 4.23 -28.60
CA MET A 427 -19.17 5.49 -28.86
C MET A 427 -20.35 5.33 -29.83
N SER A 428 -20.23 4.45 -30.83
CA SER A 428 -21.35 4.11 -31.73
C SER A 428 -22.52 3.43 -31.00
N ARG A 429 -22.31 2.92 -29.78
CA ARG A 429 -23.35 2.36 -28.91
C ARG A 429 -23.96 3.38 -27.95
N GLY A 430 -23.63 4.66 -28.10
CA GLY A 430 -24.21 5.77 -27.34
C GLY A 430 -23.44 6.14 -26.08
N LEU A 431 -22.26 5.55 -25.86
CA LEU A 431 -21.35 6.01 -24.80
C LEU A 431 -20.63 7.28 -25.24
N SER A 432 -20.42 8.20 -24.31
CA SER A 432 -19.45 9.27 -24.51
C SER A 432 -18.04 8.69 -24.65
N GLU A 433 -17.12 9.46 -25.24
CA GLU A 433 -15.70 9.08 -25.33
C GLU A 433 -15.11 8.79 -23.94
N PHE A 434 -15.50 9.58 -22.94
CA PHE A 434 -15.13 9.39 -21.54
C PHE A 434 -15.62 8.04 -20.99
N GLU A 435 -16.90 7.72 -21.14
CA GLU A 435 -17.46 6.45 -20.66
C GLU A 435 -16.84 5.24 -21.39
N ALA A 436 -16.58 5.37 -22.69
CA ALA A 436 -15.90 4.36 -23.49
C ALA A 436 -14.48 4.12 -22.98
N MET A 437 -13.71 5.18 -22.74
CA MET A 437 -12.36 5.12 -22.20
C MET A 437 -12.33 4.45 -20.82
N ALA A 438 -13.20 4.90 -19.91
CA ALA A 438 -13.31 4.32 -18.57
C ALA A 438 -13.70 2.83 -18.63
N MET A 439 -14.54 2.42 -19.58
CA MET A 439 -14.88 1.01 -19.79
C MET A 439 -13.68 0.16 -20.25
N ILE A 440 -12.86 0.66 -21.18
CA ILE A 440 -11.66 -0.02 -21.64
C ILE A 440 -10.65 -0.17 -20.49
N VAL A 441 -10.41 0.90 -19.74
CA VAL A 441 -9.52 0.88 -18.58
C VAL A 441 -10.04 -0.08 -17.51
N ARG A 442 -11.34 -0.06 -17.18
CA ARG A 442 -11.93 -1.04 -16.23
C ARG A 442 -11.72 -2.49 -16.68
N GLY A 443 -11.91 -2.79 -17.96
CA GLY A 443 -11.62 -4.12 -18.50
C GLY A 443 -10.15 -4.51 -18.36
N PHE A 444 -9.23 -3.55 -18.52
CA PHE A 444 -7.79 -3.77 -18.34
C PHE A 444 -7.41 -4.06 -16.88
N VAL A 445 -8.05 -3.39 -15.91
CA VAL A 445 -7.76 -3.53 -14.47
C VAL A 445 -8.56 -4.64 -13.79
N GLU A 446 -9.55 -5.22 -14.48
CA GLU A 446 -10.49 -6.21 -13.97
C GLU A 446 -9.84 -7.37 -13.19
N PRO A 447 -8.66 -7.91 -13.59
CA PRO A 447 -8.02 -8.99 -12.84
C PRO A 447 -7.73 -8.64 -11.38
N ILE A 448 -7.45 -7.37 -11.06
CA ILE A 448 -7.27 -6.95 -9.67
C ILE A 448 -8.60 -6.80 -8.97
N ALA A 449 -9.59 -6.17 -9.60
CA ALA A 449 -10.91 -6.00 -8.99
C ALA A 449 -11.52 -7.34 -8.57
N LYS A 450 -11.23 -8.44 -9.29
CA LYS A 450 -11.65 -9.81 -8.94
C LYS A 450 -10.97 -10.40 -7.69
N GLU A 451 -9.77 -9.93 -7.35
CA GLU A 451 -9.01 -10.39 -6.19
C GLU A 451 -9.34 -9.60 -4.91
N LEU A 452 -10.11 -8.52 -5.04
CA LEU A 452 -10.50 -7.66 -3.93
C LEU A 452 -11.84 -8.10 -3.33
N PRO A 453 -12.03 -7.91 -2.01
CA PRO A 453 -13.36 -7.93 -1.42
C PRO A 453 -14.28 -6.94 -2.14
N MET A 454 -15.59 -7.22 -2.14
CA MET A 454 -16.57 -6.53 -2.96
C MET A 454 -16.57 -5.01 -2.71
N GLU A 455 -16.40 -4.60 -1.46
CA GLU A 455 -16.30 -3.21 -1.04
C GLU A 455 -15.14 -2.47 -1.73
N TYR A 456 -13.94 -3.05 -1.71
CA TYR A 456 -12.74 -2.47 -2.31
C TYR A 456 -12.76 -2.56 -3.84
N ALA A 457 -13.39 -3.58 -4.40
CA ALA A 457 -13.59 -3.70 -5.84
C ALA A 457 -14.50 -2.57 -6.37
N LEU A 458 -15.57 -2.23 -5.65
CA LEU A 458 -16.45 -1.11 -5.98
C LEU A 458 -15.71 0.22 -5.83
N GLU A 459 -14.96 0.41 -4.74
CA GLU A 459 -14.15 1.60 -4.51
C GLU A 459 -13.12 1.79 -5.64
N LEU A 460 -12.37 0.74 -5.99
CA LEU A 460 -11.39 0.77 -7.08
C LEU A 460 -12.03 1.21 -8.40
N ASN A 461 -13.18 0.65 -8.75
CA ASN A 461 -13.89 1.03 -9.97
C ASN A 461 -14.30 2.51 -9.96
N ARG A 462 -14.77 3.00 -8.82
CA ARG A 462 -15.15 4.41 -8.67
C ARG A 462 -13.94 5.35 -8.74
N LEU A 463 -12.83 4.96 -8.11
CA LEU A 463 -11.57 5.70 -8.18
C LEU A 463 -11.06 5.79 -9.61
N ILE A 464 -11.16 4.72 -10.39
CA ILE A 464 -10.78 4.74 -11.81
C ILE A 464 -11.65 5.71 -12.60
N GLU A 465 -12.97 5.72 -12.39
CA GLU A 465 -13.86 6.70 -13.05
C GLU A 465 -13.46 8.14 -12.74
N LEU A 466 -13.17 8.46 -11.47
CA LEU A 466 -12.73 9.78 -11.05
C LEU A 466 -11.36 10.14 -11.67
N GLN A 467 -10.42 9.20 -11.70
CA GLN A 467 -9.12 9.38 -12.34
C GLN A 467 -9.23 9.44 -13.87
N MET A 468 -10.36 9.05 -14.47
CA MET A 468 -10.69 9.21 -15.88
C MET A 468 -11.38 10.56 -16.18
N GLU A 469 -11.90 11.27 -15.19
CA GLU A 469 -12.61 12.54 -15.40
C GLU A 469 -11.61 13.59 -15.92
N GLY A 470 -11.93 14.23 -17.07
CA GLY A 470 -11.02 15.18 -17.74
C GLY A 470 -9.88 14.57 -18.59
N ALA A 471 -9.90 13.27 -18.92
CA ALA A 471 -8.93 12.66 -19.86
C ALA A 471 -9.20 13.03 -21.33
N VAL A 472 -10.38 13.55 -21.59
CA VAL A 472 -10.86 13.91 -22.93
C VAL A 472 -10.74 15.42 -23.08
N GLY A 473 -9.65 15.87 -23.68
CA GLY A 473 -9.38 17.29 -23.95
C GLY A 473 -7.90 17.65 -23.91
#